data_AF-A0A7C4DJU1-F1
#
_entry.id   AF-A0A7C4DJU1-F1
#
_cell.length_a   1.000
_cell.length_b   1.000
_cell.length_c   1.000
_cell.angle_alpha   90.00
_cell.angle_beta   90.00
_cell.angle_gamma   90.00
#
_symmetry.space_group_name_H-M   'P 1'
#
loop_
_entity.id
_entity.type
_entity.pdbx_description
1 polymer ?
#
loop_
_entity_poly.entity_id
_entity_poly.type
_entity_poly.pdbx_seq_one_letter_code
_entity_poly.pdbx_strand_id
1 'polypeptide(L)'
;MSLSTLLSSAFTAAWSAVWIPRCPLCGEVTEEPDVFCPACLLSMTPVVPPICLVCGAELDPAVAPADQVCGRCKFEPPAFAMARAFGRYDGALAEAVRRFKFRSRRHLLPATNGLMARADHEHFGEAIFDMVVPVPLHRARVTERGFNQAADLARAVARHRGIPLVQSALVRRKDTLPQYGLNLKERRRNVEGAFKVAQPEKIRDRRILLVDDIMTTGATVNECARALRQAKAGEVCVLTLARAV
;
A
#
# COMPACT_ATOMS: atom_id res chain seq x y z
N MET A 1 3.18 37.41 -40.66
CA MET A 1 3.15 36.59 -39.43
C MET A 1 2.35 37.35 -38.39
N SER A 2 1.21 36.80 -37.96
CA SER A 2 0.22 37.50 -37.13
C SER A 2 0.74 37.76 -35.72
N LEU A 3 0.48 38.96 -35.18
CA LEU A 3 0.70 39.34 -33.77
C LEU A 3 0.07 38.36 -32.77
N SER A 4 -0.94 37.58 -33.20
CA SER A 4 -1.58 36.56 -32.37
C SER A 4 -0.69 35.35 -32.06
N THR A 5 0.27 35.01 -32.92
CA THR A 5 1.12 33.81 -32.74
C THR A 5 2.26 34.06 -31.76
N LEU A 6 2.76 35.31 -31.69
CA LEU A 6 3.80 35.73 -30.74
C LEU A 6 3.28 35.85 -29.30
N LEU A 7 2.01 36.23 -29.14
CA LEU A 7 1.36 36.30 -27.82
C LEU A 7 1.10 34.92 -27.23
N SER A 8 0.80 33.89 -28.05
CA SER A 8 0.58 32.53 -27.57
C SER A 8 1.86 31.80 -27.14
N SER A 9 3.02 32.08 -27.77
CA SER A 9 4.31 31.48 -27.37
C SER A 9 4.94 32.15 -26.16
N ALA A 10 4.71 33.46 -25.97
CA ALA A 10 5.17 34.19 -24.78
C ALA A 10 4.34 33.81 -23.53
N PHE A 11 3.05 33.51 -23.69
CA PHE A 11 2.18 33.08 -22.60
C PHE A 11 2.53 31.68 -22.06
N THR A 12 2.95 30.75 -22.92
CA THR A 12 3.35 29.40 -22.51
C THR A 12 4.74 29.37 -21.86
N ALA A 13 5.68 30.20 -22.32
CA ALA A 13 7.02 30.30 -21.74
C ALA A 13 7.05 31.00 -20.36
N ALA A 14 6.11 31.92 -20.10
CA ALA A 14 6.02 32.62 -18.81
C ALA A 14 5.39 31.77 -17.69
N TRP A 15 4.59 30.75 -18.02
CA TRP A 15 3.95 29.86 -17.04
C TRP A 15 4.82 28.68 -16.62
N SER A 16 5.70 28.19 -17.50
CA SER A 16 6.72 27.18 -17.16
C SER A 16 7.79 27.72 -16.19
N ALA A 17 7.85 29.04 -15.96
CA ALA A 17 8.70 29.66 -14.95
C ALA A 17 8.09 29.67 -13.54
N VAL A 18 6.80 29.36 -13.37
CA VAL A 18 6.08 29.57 -12.10
C VAL A 18 5.83 28.27 -11.32
N TRP A 19 5.93 27.10 -11.94
CA TRP A 19 5.79 25.82 -11.26
C TRP A 19 7.03 24.94 -11.46
N ILE A 20 8.02 25.13 -10.60
CA ILE A 20 9.17 24.21 -10.51
C ILE A 20 8.69 22.96 -9.77
N PRO A 21 8.69 21.77 -10.38
CA PRO A 21 8.33 20.53 -9.70
C PRO A 21 9.17 20.33 -8.45
N ARG A 22 8.53 19.88 -7.37
CA ARG A 22 9.19 19.65 -6.09
C ARG A 22 8.78 18.32 -5.51
N CYS A 23 9.74 17.67 -4.85
CA CYS A 23 9.53 16.47 -4.08
C CYS A 23 8.43 16.71 -3.03
N PRO A 24 7.35 15.91 -3.02
CA PRO A 24 6.24 16.11 -2.10
C PRO A 24 6.63 15.81 -0.63
N LEU A 25 7.81 15.23 -0.40
CA LEU A 25 8.32 14.93 0.93
C LEU A 25 9.24 16.02 1.49
N CYS A 26 10.34 16.34 0.81
CA CYS A 26 11.36 17.28 1.30
C CYS A 26 11.30 18.67 0.66
N GLY A 27 10.56 18.84 -0.45
CA GLY A 27 10.47 20.11 -1.18
C GLY A 27 11.63 20.39 -2.14
N GLU A 28 12.60 19.48 -2.26
CA GLU A 28 13.71 19.58 -3.22
C GLU A 28 13.18 19.64 -4.66
N VAL A 29 13.87 20.36 -5.54
CA VAL A 29 13.47 20.44 -6.96
C VAL A 29 13.59 19.07 -7.62
N THR A 30 12.60 18.72 -8.42
CA THR A 30 12.57 17.48 -9.21
C THR A 30 12.48 17.78 -10.70
N GLU A 31 12.96 16.86 -11.53
CA GLU A 31 12.82 16.97 -12.99
C GLU A 31 11.38 16.75 -13.42
N GLU A 32 10.68 15.83 -12.76
CA GLU A 32 9.29 15.50 -13.01
C GLU A 32 8.39 15.96 -11.84
N PRO A 33 7.13 16.36 -12.10
CA PRO A 33 6.15 16.54 -11.03
C PRO A 33 5.86 15.20 -10.35
N ASP A 34 5.28 15.27 -9.15
CA ASP A 34 4.60 14.12 -8.56
C ASP A 34 5.50 12.90 -8.25
N VAL A 35 6.83 13.11 -8.16
CA VAL A 35 7.81 12.07 -7.80
C VAL A 35 8.60 12.44 -6.54
N PHE A 36 9.13 11.43 -5.85
CA PHE A 36 10.13 11.65 -4.81
C PHE A 36 11.48 12.00 -5.47
N CYS A 37 12.22 12.95 -4.91
CA CYS A 37 13.57 13.24 -5.40
C CYS A 37 14.52 12.05 -5.18
N PRO A 38 15.64 11.97 -5.92
CA PRO A 38 16.60 10.87 -5.80
C PRO A 38 17.10 10.66 -4.37
N ALA A 39 17.38 11.73 -3.62
CA ALA A 39 17.81 11.63 -2.22
C ALA A 39 16.76 10.97 -1.33
N CYS A 40 15.48 11.34 -1.48
CA CYS A 40 14.40 10.70 -0.74
C CYS A 40 14.27 9.22 -1.14
N LEU A 41 14.28 8.90 -2.43
CA LEU A 41 14.20 7.52 -2.91
C LEU A 41 15.36 6.66 -2.39
N LEU A 42 16.59 7.15 -2.44
CA LEU A 42 17.78 6.45 -1.93
C LEU A 42 17.73 6.19 -0.42
N SER A 43 17.02 7.03 0.33
CA SER A 43 16.80 6.84 1.76
C SER A 43 15.61 5.92 2.10
N MET A 44 14.90 5.39 1.09
CA MET A 44 13.86 4.38 1.29
C MET A 44 14.50 3.00 1.18
N THR A 45 14.74 2.36 2.33
CA THR A 45 15.45 1.09 2.35
C THR A 45 14.58 -0.03 1.76
N PRO A 46 15.06 -0.78 0.74
CA PRO A 46 14.31 -1.90 0.19
C PRO A 46 14.21 -3.06 1.20
N VAL A 47 13.23 -3.93 1.01
CA VAL A 47 13.13 -5.21 1.70
C VAL A 47 13.88 -6.25 0.87
N VAL A 48 15.06 -6.69 1.33
CA VAL A 48 15.99 -7.50 0.51
C VAL A 48 16.03 -8.98 0.93
N PRO A 49 16.22 -9.92 -0.01
CA PRO A 49 16.40 -11.34 0.31
C PRO A 49 17.60 -11.63 1.22
N PRO A 50 17.56 -12.73 2.01
CA PRO A 50 16.47 -13.70 2.07
C PRO A 50 15.25 -13.16 2.83
N ILE A 51 14.06 -13.37 2.27
CA ILE A 51 12.79 -12.97 2.88
C ILE A 51 11.84 -14.16 2.98
N CYS A 52 10.93 -14.10 3.94
CA CYS A 52 9.88 -15.08 4.09
C CYS A 52 8.98 -15.08 2.84
N LEU A 53 8.89 -16.20 2.13
CA LEU A 53 8.09 -16.31 0.91
C LEU A 53 6.61 -15.99 1.16
N VAL A 54 6.11 -16.28 2.37
CA VAL A 54 4.73 -16.00 2.77
C VAL A 54 4.54 -14.55 3.21
N CYS A 55 5.19 -14.11 4.30
CA CYS A 55 4.88 -12.80 4.89
C CYS A 55 5.84 -11.67 4.50
N GLY A 56 6.91 -11.92 3.74
CA GLY A 56 7.89 -10.93 3.34
C GLY A 56 8.77 -10.39 4.49
N ALA A 57 8.84 -11.10 5.62
CA ALA A 57 9.79 -10.78 6.69
C ALA A 57 11.22 -11.03 6.24
N GLU A 58 12.14 -10.09 6.48
CA GLU A 58 13.57 -10.36 6.31
C GLU A 58 13.99 -11.52 7.23
N LEU A 59 14.79 -12.41 6.68
CA LEU A 59 15.34 -13.57 7.37
C LEU A 59 16.83 -13.31 7.61
N ASP A 60 17.33 -13.77 8.75
CA ASP A 60 18.77 -13.79 8.99
C ASP A 60 19.42 -14.80 8.03
N PRO A 61 20.32 -14.39 7.12
CA PRO A 61 20.98 -15.29 6.17
C PRO A 61 21.71 -16.46 6.83
N ALA A 62 22.19 -16.30 8.07
CA ALA A 62 22.92 -17.34 8.79
C ALA A 62 22.03 -18.49 9.24
N VAL A 63 20.73 -18.24 9.42
CA VAL A 63 19.76 -19.22 9.96
C VAL A 63 18.47 -19.28 9.13
N ALA A 64 18.49 -18.77 7.90
CA ALA A 64 17.34 -18.80 7.02
C ALA A 64 16.97 -20.26 6.70
N PRO A 65 15.71 -20.67 6.92
CA PRO A 65 15.29 -22.03 6.61
C PRO A 65 15.31 -22.26 5.09
N ALA A 66 15.57 -23.51 4.67
CA ALA A 66 15.70 -23.86 3.25
C ALA A 66 14.45 -23.56 2.40
N ASP A 67 13.27 -23.67 2.99
CA ASP A 67 11.98 -23.32 2.37
C ASP A 67 11.67 -21.81 2.40
N GLN A 68 12.54 -21.01 3.02
CA GLN A 68 12.39 -19.57 3.19
C GLN A 68 11.03 -19.18 3.81
N VAL A 69 10.52 -19.97 4.75
CA VAL A 69 9.32 -19.63 5.54
C VAL A 69 9.72 -19.35 6.98
N CYS A 70 9.46 -18.14 7.48
CA CYS A 70 9.80 -17.78 8.86
C CYS A 70 9.03 -18.64 9.89
N GLY A 71 9.60 -18.84 11.09
CA GLY A 71 9.00 -19.67 12.14
C GLY A 71 7.56 -19.27 12.49
N ARG A 72 7.23 -17.98 12.42
CA ARG A 72 5.86 -17.50 12.64
C ARG A 72 4.88 -18.02 11.59
N CYS A 73 5.25 -17.97 10.31
CA CYS A 73 4.38 -18.45 9.22
C CYS A 73 4.29 -19.97 9.18
N LYS A 74 5.31 -20.69 9.69
CA LYS A 74 5.25 -22.14 9.89
C LYS A 74 4.30 -22.52 11.02
N PHE A 75 4.46 -21.88 12.18
CA PHE A 75 3.67 -22.16 13.37
C PHE A 75 2.20 -21.75 13.19
N GLU A 76 1.98 -20.60 12.57
CA GLU A 76 0.65 -20.06 12.33
C GLU A 76 0.57 -19.46 10.93
N PRO A 77 0.21 -20.30 9.93
CA PRO A 77 0.04 -19.84 8.56
C PRO A 77 -1.02 -18.72 8.46
N PRO A 78 -0.70 -17.60 7.80
CA PRO A 78 -1.69 -16.57 7.54
C PRO A 78 -2.74 -17.04 6.53
N ALA A 79 -3.87 -16.31 6.48
CA ALA A 79 -4.94 -16.56 5.52
C ALA A 79 -4.65 -16.00 4.11
N PHE A 80 -3.60 -15.18 3.96
CA PHE A 80 -3.07 -14.75 2.65
C PHE A 80 -1.96 -15.69 2.19
N ALA A 81 -1.77 -15.82 0.88
CA ALA A 81 -0.73 -16.65 0.28
C ALA A 81 0.65 -15.96 0.31
N MET A 82 0.66 -14.66 -0.01
CA MET A 82 1.90 -13.90 -0.15
C MET A 82 1.69 -12.44 0.27
N ALA A 83 2.64 -11.86 0.98
CA ALA A 83 2.69 -10.44 1.31
C ALA A 83 4.03 -9.83 0.88
N ARG A 84 3.96 -8.68 0.22
CA ARG A 84 5.12 -7.92 -0.29
C ARG A 84 4.94 -6.44 0.00
N ALA A 85 6.06 -5.73 0.13
CA ALA A 85 6.06 -4.30 0.42
C ALA A 85 7.10 -3.59 -0.42
N PHE A 86 6.84 -2.34 -0.82
CA PHE A 86 7.82 -1.53 -1.55
C PHE A 86 9.15 -1.39 -0.77
N GLY A 87 9.08 -1.11 0.54
CA GLY A 87 10.28 -0.95 1.35
C GLY A 87 10.04 -1.11 2.85
N ARG A 88 11.13 -1.00 3.61
CA ARG A 88 11.13 -1.00 5.07
C ARG A 88 10.49 0.29 5.58
N TYR A 89 9.79 0.21 6.70
CA TYR A 89 9.20 1.37 7.37
C TYR A 89 10.29 2.14 8.15
N ASP A 90 11.19 2.76 7.40
CA ASP A 90 12.26 3.63 7.88
C ASP A 90 12.45 4.84 6.95
N GLY A 91 13.36 5.74 7.33
CA GLY A 91 13.79 6.87 6.51
C GLY A 91 12.65 7.70 5.90
N ALA A 92 12.79 8.03 4.62
CA ALA A 92 11.80 8.79 3.87
C ALA A 92 10.47 8.04 3.71
N LEU A 93 10.47 6.72 3.67
CA LEU A 93 9.24 5.94 3.49
C LEU A 93 8.36 6.00 4.73
N ALA A 94 8.98 5.87 5.92
CA ALA A 94 8.28 6.08 7.18
C ALA A 94 7.73 7.50 7.29
N GLU A 95 8.50 8.51 6.90
CA GLU A 95 8.04 9.90 6.89
C GLU A 95 6.86 10.11 5.94
N ALA A 96 6.94 9.57 4.72
CA ALA A 96 5.86 9.63 3.74
C ALA A 96 4.59 8.98 4.30
N VAL A 97 4.66 7.76 4.83
CA VAL A 97 3.53 7.06 5.46
C VAL A 97 2.96 7.82 6.66
N ARG A 98 3.80 8.41 7.52
CA ARG A 98 3.34 9.24 8.64
C ARG A 98 2.59 10.47 8.16
N ARG A 99 3.18 11.25 7.24
CA ARG A 99 2.56 12.45 6.67
C ARG A 99 1.26 12.15 5.94
N PHE A 100 1.18 10.96 5.34
CA PHE A 100 -0.03 10.48 4.68
C PHE A 100 -1.20 10.22 5.63
N LYS A 101 -0.92 9.94 6.92
CA LYS A 101 -1.94 9.71 7.95
C LYS A 101 -2.54 10.99 8.53
N PHE A 102 -1.93 12.15 8.31
CA PHE A 102 -2.36 13.44 8.87
C PHE A 102 -2.85 14.41 7.79
N ARG A 103 -4.08 14.94 7.99
CA ARG A 103 -4.68 16.10 7.29
C ARG A 103 -4.34 16.24 5.80
N SER A 104 -5.11 15.56 4.96
CA SER A 104 -5.35 15.92 3.54
C SER A 104 -4.11 16.15 2.67
N ARG A 105 -2.96 15.52 2.97
CA ARG A 105 -1.74 15.59 2.14
C ARG A 105 -1.84 14.71 0.88
N ARG A 106 -2.89 14.93 0.10
CA ARG A 106 -3.13 14.28 -1.19
C ARG A 106 -2.01 14.53 -2.19
N HIS A 107 -1.20 15.57 -2.00
CA HIS A 107 -0.01 15.83 -2.83
C HIS A 107 1.05 14.72 -2.74
N LEU A 108 1.05 13.89 -1.69
CA LEU A 108 1.91 12.71 -1.62
C LEU A 108 1.40 11.54 -2.45
N LEU A 109 0.12 11.55 -2.86
CA LEU A 109 -0.51 10.43 -3.55
C LEU A 109 0.18 10.05 -4.85
N PRO A 110 0.46 10.99 -5.77
CA PRO A 110 1.06 10.61 -7.04
C PRO A 110 2.40 9.89 -6.87
N ALA A 111 3.26 10.41 -5.99
CA ALA A 111 4.56 9.83 -5.71
C ALA A 111 4.45 8.46 -5.04
N THR A 112 3.58 8.29 -4.04
CA THR A 112 3.39 6.98 -3.39
C THR A 112 2.69 5.96 -4.29
N ASN A 113 1.81 6.41 -5.18
CA ASN A 113 1.18 5.57 -6.20
C ASN A 113 2.21 5.01 -7.18
N GLY A 114 3.21 5.83 -7.59
CA GLY A 114 4.34 5.36 -8.38
C GLY A 114 5.14 4.26 -7.69
N LEU A 115 5.39 4.41 -6.37
CA LEU A 115 6.05 3.37 -5.58
C LEU A 115 5.25 2.07 -5.52
N MET A 116 3.92 2.17 -5.35
CA MET A 116 3.04 1.00 -5.31
C MET A 116 3.01 0.28 -6.67
N ALA A 117 2.93 1.01 -7.78
CA ALA A 117 2.97 0.42 -9.11
C ALA A 117 4.31 -0.29 -9.38
N ARG A 118 5.43 0.33 -8.96
CA ARG A 118 6.75 -0.30 -9.03
C ARG A 118 6.82 -1.59 -8.22
N ALA A 119 6.41 -1.56 -6.95
CA ALA A 119 6.42 -2.74 -6.08
C ALA A 119 5.49 -3.85 -6.59
N ASP A 120 4.34 -3.47 -7.13
CA ASP A 120 3.41 -4.38 -7.78
C ASP A 120 4.06 -5.12 -8.96
N HIS A 121 4.71 -4.36 -9.86
CA HIS A 121 5.42 -4.92 -11.01
C HIS A 121 6.60 -5.81 -10.57
N GLU A 122 7.43 -5.34 -9.64
CA GLU A 122 8.62 -6.05 -9.17
C GLU A 122 8.29 -7.37 -8.48
N HIS A 123 7.24 -7.41 -7.67
CA HIS A 123 6.94 -8.58 -6.85
C HIS A 123 5.92 -9.54 -7.45
N PHE A 124 5.01 -9.04 -8.29
CA PHE A 124 3.93 -9.84 -8.84
C PHE A 124 3.98 -9.95 -10.35
N GLY A 125 4.68 -9.06 -11.08
CA GLY A 125 4.80 -9.12 -12.53
C GLY A 125 3.47 -9.36 -13.23
N GLU A 126 3.42 -10.41 -14.06
CA GLU A 126 2.24 -10.85 -14.83
C GLU A 126 1.26 -11.71 -14.03
N ALA A 127 1.41 -11.85 -12.71
CA ALA A 127 0.46 -12.59 -11.89
C ALA A 127 -0.97 -12.08 -12.09
N ILE A 128 -1.90 -13.02 -12.28
CA ILE A 128 -3.29 -12.72 -12.59
C ILE A 128 -4.08 -12.52 -11.29
N PHE A 129 -4.63 -11.33 -11.14
CA PHE A 129 -5.62 -10.98 -10.10
C PHE A 129 -6.92 -10.55 -10.77
N ASP A 130 -8.06 -10.98 -10.20
CA ASP A 130 -9.38 -10.57 -10.67
C ASP A 130 -9.76 -9.16 -10.20
N MET A 131 -9.21 -8.73 -9.07
CA MET A 131 -9.53 -7.43 -8.47
C MET A 131 -8.49 -6.97 -7.45
N VAL A 132 -8.48 -5.65 -7.24
CA VAL A 132 -7.79 -5.03 -6.11
C VAL A 132 -8.81 -4.66 -5.04
N VAL A 133 -8.52 -5.04 -3.80
CA VAL A 133 -9.33 -4.69 -2.63
C VAL A 133 -8.48 -3.89 -1.66
N PRO A 134 -8.88 -2.68 -1.25
CA PRO A 134 -8.17 -1.97 -0.18
C PRO A 134 -8.60 -2.47 1.20
N VAL A 135 -7.67 -2.45 2.15
CA VAL A 135 -8.00 -2.61 3.58
C VAL A 135 -8.93 -1.44 4.00
N PRO A 136 -10.12 -1.71 4.55
CA PRO A 136 -11.04 -0.64 4.92
C PRO A 136 -10.65 0.01 6.26
N LEU A 137 -10.74 1.33 6.30
CA LEU A 137 -10.73 2.07 7.56
C LEU A 137 -12.11 2.03 8.24
N HIS A 138 -12.11 2.18 9.57
CA HIS A 138 -13.35 2.34 10.32
C HIS A 138 -13.99 3.69 9.95
N ARG A 139 -15.33 3.76 9.87
CA ARG A 139 -16.05 4.97 9.43
C ARG A 139 -15.66 6.21 10.24
N ALA A 140 -15.52 6.09 11.55
CA ALA A 140 -15.06 7.20 12.41
C ALA A 140 -13.68 7.74 11.99
N ARG A 141 -12.75 6.86 11.60
CA ARG A 141 -11.40 7.24 11.12
C ARG A 141 -11.43 7.82 9.72
N VAL A 142 -12.37 7.38 8.87
CA VAL A 142 -12.59 8.01 7.55
C VAL A 142 -13.09 9.44 7.75
N THR A 143 -14.01 9.67 8.67
CA THR A 143 -14.50 11.02 9.00
C THR A 143 -13.39 11.90 9.58
N GLU A 144 -12.56 11.38 10.49
CA GLU A 144 -11.43 12.11 11.09
C GLU A 144 -10.34 12.46 10.07
N ARG A 145 -10.01 11.53 9.16
CA ARG A 145 -8.89 11.68 8.22
C ARG A 145 -9.30 12.22 6.85
N GLY A 146 -10.59 12.20 6.52
CA GLY A 146 -11.18 12.63 5.26
C GLY A 146 -11.05 11.65 4.08
N PHE A 147 -10.27 10.57 4.20
CA PHE A 147 -10.09 9.56 3.14
C PHE A 147 -9.51 8.23 3.67
N ASN A 148 -9.51 7.18 2.83
CA ASN A 148 -8.84 5.91 3.10
C ASN A 148 -7.57 5.80 2.24
N GLN A 149 -6.41 5.95 2.88
CA GLN A 149 -5.08 5.85 2.28
C GLN A 149 -4.91 4.57 1.45
N ALA A 150 -5.28 3.43 2.02
CA ALA A 150 -5.18 2.14 1.34
C ALA A 150 -6.05 2.11 0.07
N ALA A 151 -7.20 2.80 0.06
CA ALA A 151 -8.06 2.88 -1.11
C ALA A 151 -7.48 3.73 -2.24
N ASP A 152 -6.75 4.79 -1.92
CA ASP A 152 -6.11 5.61 -2.94
C ASP A 152 -4.89 4.90 -3.55
N LEU A 153 -4.07 4.24 -2.73
CA LEU A 153 -2.98 3.37 -3.19
C LEU A 153 -3.52 2.22 -4.05
N ALA A 154 -4.59 1.55 -3.59
CA ALA A 154 -5.25 0.47 -4.33
C ALA A 154 -5.79 0.95 -5.69
N ARG A 155 -6.29 2.18 -5.77
CA ARG A 155 -6.78 2.75 -7.04
C ARG A 155 -5.68 2.88 -8.07
N ALA A 156 -4.48 3.27 -7.66
CA ALA A 156 -3.34 3.35 -8.57
C ALA A 156 -2.93 1.96 -9.08
N VAL A 157 -2.83 0.98 -8.18
CA VAL A 157 -2.51 -0.41 -8.53
C VAL A 157 -3.56 -0.99 -9.49
N ALA A 158 -4.84 -0.80 -9.20
CA ALA A 158 -5.93 -1.26 -10.06
C ALA A 158 -5.89 -0.64 -11.47
N ARG A 159 -5.61 0.68 -11.56
CA ARG A 159 -5.45 1.38 -12.84
C ARG A 159 -4.23 0.87 -13.61
N HIS A 160 -3.09 0.69 -12.95
CA HIS A 160 -1.88 0.18 -13.58
C HIS A 160 -2.07 -1.23 -14.15
N ARG A 161 -2.77 -2.10 -13.41
CA ARG A 161 -3.09 -3.47 -13.84
C ARG A 161 -4.25 -3.58 -14.83
N GLY A 162 -5.07 -2.55 -14.98
CA GLY A 162 -6.29 -2.61 -15.79
C GLY A 162 -7.38 -3.51 -15.21
N ILE A 163 -7.42 -3.70 -13.88
CA ILE A 163 -8.41 -4.57 -13.20
C ILE A 163 -9.33 -3.78 -12.25
N PRO A 164 -10.51 -4.31 -11.90
CA PRO A 164 -11.45 -3.62 -11.02
C PRO A 164 -10.89 -3.32 -9.62
N LEU A 165 -11.11 -2.09 -9.16
CA LEU A 165 -11.00 -1.71 -7.74
C LEU A 165 -12.35 -1.96 -7.04
N VAL A 166 -12.39 -2.85 -6.05
CA VAL A 166 -13.62 -3.19 -5.33
C VAL A 166 -13.56 -2.69 -3.89
N GLN A 167 -13.74 -1.39 -3.69
CA GLN A 167 -13.69 -0.76 -2.35
C GLN A 167 -14.75 -1.27 -1.37
N SER A 168 -15.88 -1.77 -1.89
CA SER A 168 -16.99 -2.28 -1.10
C SER A 168 -16.85 -3.76 -0.73
N ALA A 169 -15.78 -4.44 -1.16
CA ALA A 169 -15.59 -5.87 -0.91
C ALA A 169 -15.52 -6.16 0.60
N LEU A 170 -14.75 -5.35 1.33
CA LEU A 170 -14.58 -5.45 2.78
C LEU A 170 -15.16 -4.23 3.48
N VAL A 171 -15.85 -4.48 4.58
CA VAL A 171 -16.33 -3.45 5.50
C VAL A 171 -15.77 -3.72 6.89
N ARG A 172 -15.21 -2.68 7.52
CA ARG A 172 -14.79 -2.74 8.91
C ARG A 172 -15.98 -2.44 9.83
N ARG A 173 -16.40 -3.44 10.61
CA ARG A 173 -17.58 -3.41 11.49
C ARG A 173 -17.26 -2.95 12.90
N LYS A 174 -16.05 -3.23 13.39
CA LYS A 174 -15.61 -2.88 14.74
C LYS A 174 -14.74 -1.64 14.68
N ASP A 175 -15.01 -0.67 15.56
CA ASP A 175 -13.97 0.29 15.91
C ASP A 175 -12.96 -0.43 16.78
N THR A 176 -11.68 -0.29 16.45
CA THR A 176 -10.62 -0.96 17.18
C THR A 176 -9.67 0.10 17.70
N LEU A 177 -8.99 -0.19 18.82
CA LEU A 177 -7.98 0.71 19.35
C LEU A 177 -6.90 0.97 18.28
N PRO A 178 -6.27 2.16 18.27
CA PRO A 178 -5.04 2.36 17.51
C PRO A 178 -4.06 1.23 17.84
N GLN A 179 -3.40 0.67 16.83
CA GLN A 179 -2.44 -0.41 17.08
C GLN A 179 -1.11 0.07 17.69
N TYR A 180 -0.90 1.39 17.76
CA TYR A 180 0.25 1.97 18.43
C TYR A 180 0.21 1.63 19.92
N GLY A 181 1.35 1.20 20.49
CA GLY A 181 1.44 0.78 21.89
C GLY A 181 0.94 -0.64 22.19
N LEU A 182 0.32 -1.34 21.24
CA LEU A 182 -0.12 -2.73 21.42
C LEU A 182 0.97 -3.73 21.05
N ASN A 183 1.12 -4.78 21.84
CA ASN A 183 1.98 -5.93 21.53
C ASN A 183 1.36 -6.82 20.42
N LEU A 184 2.11 -7.82 19.95
CA LEU A 184 1.69 -8.71 18.85
C LEU A 184 0.34 -9.39 19.11
N LYS A 185 0.14 -9.92 20.33
CA LYS A 185 -1.06 -10.66 20.71
C LYS A 185 -2.27 -9.74 20.87
N GLU A 186 -2.05 -8.54 21.39
CA GLU A 186 -3.06 -7.50 21.48
C GLU A 186 -3.48 -6.97 20.11
N ARG A 187 -2.53 -6.72 19.21
CA ARG A 187 -2.84 -6.28 17.84
C ARG A 187 -3.74 -7.28 17.12
N ARG A 188 -3.48 -8.57 17.30
CA ARG A 188 -4.32 -9.63 16.74
C ARG A 188 -5.73 -9.61 17.33
N ARG A 189 -5.85 -9.66 18.66
CA ARG A 189 -7.16 -9.65 19.34
C ARG A 189 -7.96 -8.39 19.02
N ASN A 190 -7.29 -7.25 18.87
CA ASN A 190 -7.91 -5.97 18.56
C ASN A 190 -8.61 -5.96 17.20
N VAL A 191 -8.12 -6.71 16.20
CA VAL A 191 -8.73 -6.74 14.86
C VAL A 191 -9.60 -7.98 14.61
N GLU A 192 -9.65 -8.93 15.54
CA GLU A 192 -10.38 -10.19 15.36
C GLU A 192 -11.87 -9.98 15.06
N GLY A 193 -12.34 -10.53 13.94
CA GLY A 193 -13.72 -10.35 13.47
C GLY A 193 -14.08 -8.88 13.18
N ALA A 194 -13.10 -8.01 12.94
CA ALA A 194 -13.35 -6.60 12.63
C ALA A 194 -13.81 -6.39 11.19
N PHE A 195 -13.60 -7.35 10.29
CA PHE A 195 -13.89 -7.22 8.85
C PHE A 195 -14.95 -8.23 8.40
N LYS A 196 -15.79 -7.80 7.46
CA LYS A 196 -16.81 -8.64 6.83
C LYS A 196 -16.86 -8.39 5.32
N VAL A 197 -17.10 -9.43 4.54
CA VAL A 197 -17.40 -9.32 3.11
C VAL A 197 -18.86 -8.92 2.91
N ALA A 198 -19.10 -7.84 2.16
CA ALA A 198 -20.45 -7.32 1.95
C ALA A 198 -21.26 -8.15 0.94
N GLN A 199 -20.59 -8.64 -0.11
CA GLN A 199 -21.18 -9.34 -1.26
C GLN A 199 -20.36 -10.61 -1.56
N PRO A 200 -20.51 -11.70 -0.79
CA PRO A 200 -19.70 -12.92 -0.93
C PRO A 200 -19.72 -13.53 -2.34
N GLU A 201 -20.85 -13.43 -3.03
CA GLU A 201 -21.05 -13.92 -4.40
C GLU A 201 -20.13 -13.22 -5.41
N LYS A 202 -19.74 -11.96 -5.18
CA LYS A 202 -18.82 -11.23 -6.05
C LYS A 202 -17.35 -11.57 -5.79
N ILE A 203 -17.06 -12.19 -4.64
CA ILE A 203 -15.71 -12.49 -4.16
C ILE A 203 -15.35 -13.96 -4.37
N ARG A 204 -16.35 -14.85 -4.47
CA ARG A 204 -16.16 -16.29 -4.65
C ARG A 204 -15.24 -16.60 -5.83
N ASP A 205 -14.26 -17.47 -5.59
CA ASP A 205 -13.26 -17.98 -6.53
C ASP A 205 -12.35 -16.92 -7.17
N ARG A 206 -12.42 -15.67 -6.70
CA ARG A 206 -11.58 -14.56 -7.20
C ARG A 206 -10.21 -14.53 -6.56
N ARG A 207 -9.18 -14.29 -7.36
CA ARG A 207 -7.82 -13.96 -6.92
C ARG A 207 -7.75 -12.48 -6.59
N ILE A 208 -7.37 -12.14 -5.37
CA ILE A 208 -7.48 -10.79 -4.82
C ILE A 208 -6.10 -10.27 -4.45
N LEU A 209 -5.78 -9.07 -4.95
CA LEU A 209 -4.68 -8.27 -4.43
C LEU A 209 -5.21 -7.31 -3.36
N LEU A 210 -4.93 -7.63 -2.11
CA LEU A 210 -5.26 -6.80 -0.95
C LEU A 210 -4.19 -5.72 -0.75
N VAL A 211 -4.61 -4.46 -0.65
CA VAL A 211 -3.68 -3.31 -0.53
C VAL A 211 -3.84 -2.60 0.80
N ASP A 212 -2.72 -2.28 1.45
CA ASP A 212 -2.66 -1.45 2.67
C ASP A 212 -1.48 -0.45 2.61
N ASP A 213 -1.41 0.50 3.55
CA ASP A 213 -0.29 1.44 3.61
C ASP A 213 0.94 0.86 4.34
N ILE A 214 0.73 0.20 5.49
CA ILE A 214 1.81 -0.38 6.28
C ILE A 214 1.45 -1.75 6.83
N MET A 215 2.35 -2.72 6.62
CA MET A 215 2.31 -4.01 7.29
C MET A 215 3.29 -4.02 8.47
N THR A 216 2.78 -4.09 9.69
CA THR A 216 3.62 -4.36 10.87
C THR A 216 3.63 -5.87 11.15
N THR A 217 2.81 -6.32 12.09
CA THR A 217 2.59 -7.73 12.38
C THR A 217 1.79 -8.43 11.29
N GLY A 218 1.15 -7.67 10.39
CA GLY A 218 0.21 -8.21 9.42
C GLY A 218 -1.12 -8.68 10.01
N ALA A 219 -1.44 -8.39 11.27
CA ALA A 219 -2.71 -8.79 11.89
C ALA A 219 -3.93 -8.28 11.09
N THR A 220 -3.89 -7.03 10.63
CA THR A 220 -4.97 -6.40 9.86
C THR A 220 -5.18 -7.07 8.51
N VAL A 221 -4.13 -7.18 7.70
CA VAL A 221 -4.20 -7.82 6.38
C VAL A 221 -4.54 -9.31 6.50
N ASN A 222 -4.07 -9.99 7.55
CA ASN A 222 -4.43 -11.38 7.83
C ASN A 222 -5.92 -11.53 8.17
N GLU A 223 -6.48 -10.63 8.95
CA GLU A 223 -7.92 -10.64 9.26
C GLU A 223 -8.76 -10.35 8.01
N CYS A 224 -8.36 -9.37 7.21
CA CYS A 224 -9.01 -9.08 5.93
C CYS A 224 -8.97 -10.30 5.00
N ALA A 225 -7.80 -10.93 4.85
CA ALA A 225 -7.64 -12.15 4.08
C ALA A 225 -8.50 -13.29 4.63
N ARG A 226 -8.60 -13.45 5.95
CA ARG A 226 -9.49 -14.45 6.58
C ARG A 226 -10.95 -14.22 6.22
N ALA A 227 -11.43 -12.98 6.31
CA ALA A 227 -12.81 -12.65 5.92
C ALA A 227 -13.07 -12.94 4.43
N LEU A 228 -12.13 -12.62 3.55
CA LEU A 228 -12.21 -12.94 2.11
C LEU A 228 -12.24 -14.46 1.86
N ARG A 229 -11.34 -15.21 2.50
CA ARG A 229 -11.26 -16.67 2.37
C ARG A 229 -12.49 -17.38 2.93
N GLN A 230 -13.06 -16.88 4.04
CA GLN A 230 -14.34 -17.36 4.58
C GLN A 230 -15.50 -17.11 3.61
N ALA A 231 -15.45 -16.02 2.84
CA ALA A 231 -16.37 -15.75 1.74
C ALA A 231 -16.05 -16.55 0.45
N LYS A 232 -15.16 -17.54 0.54
CA LYS A 232 -14.70 -18.41 -0.56
C LYS A 232 -13.96 -17.68 -1.67
N ALA A 233 -13.24 -16.60 -1.36
CA ALA A 233 -12.24 -16.07 -2.29
C ALA A 233 -11.22 -17.15 -2.67
N GLY A 234 -10.69 -17.06 -3.89
CA GLY A 234 -9.50 -17.79 -4.30
C GLY A 234 -8.27 -17.30 -3.55
N GLU A 235 -7.14 -17.20 -4.24
CA GLU A 235 -5.90 -16.71 -3.61
C GLU A 235 -6.02 -15.25 -3.17
N VAL A 236 -5.48 -14.94 -2.00
CA VAL A 236 -5.38 -13.55 -1.52
C VAL A 236 -3.90 -13.23 -1.31
N CYS A 237 -3.39 -12.27 -2.08
CA CYS A 237 -2.06 -11.71 -1.93
C CYS A 237 -2.14 -10.29 -1.35
N VAL A 238 -1.06 -9.82 -0.75
CA VAL A 238 -1.01 -8.53 -0.06
C VAL A 238 0.13 -7.68 -0.63
N LEU A 239 -0.18 -6.43 -0.93
CA LEU A 239 0.81 -5.41 -1.30
C LEU A 239 0.68 -4.21 -0.35
N THR A 240 1.80 -3.78 0.24
CA THR A 240 1.82 -2.59 1.11
C THR A 240 2.90 -1.60 0.71
N LEU A 241 2.71 -0.33 1.03
CA LEU A 241 3.74 0.68 0.80
C LEU A 241 4.96 0.43 1.69
N ALA A 242 4.76 0.11 2.97
CA ALA A 242 5.86 -0.11 3.90
C ALA A 242 5.68 -1.37 4.76
N ARG A 243 6.80 -1.99 5.14
CA ARG A 243 6.85 -3.06 6.13
C ARG A 243 7.63 -2.61 7.36
N ALA A 244 7.01 -2.68 8.55
CA ALA A 244 7.80 -2.58 9.78
C ALA A 244 8.55 -3.88 10.01
N VAL A 245 9.86 -3.73 10.17
CA VAL A 245 10.85 -4.77 10.44
C VAL A 245 11.14 -4.83 11.93
#